data_AF-A0A220U7Z5-F1
#
_entry.id   AF-A0A220U7Z5-F1
#
_cell.length_a   1.000
_cell.length_b   1.000
_cell.length_c   1.000
_cell.angle_alpha   90.00
_cell.angle_beta   90.00
_cell.angle_gamma   90.00
#
_symmetry.space_group_name_H-M   'P 1'
#
loop_
_entity.id
_entity.type
_entity.pdbx_description
1 polymer ?
#
loop_
_entity_poly.entity_id
_entity_poly.type
_entity_poly.pdbx_seq_one_letter_code
_entity_poly.pdbx_strand_id
1 'polypeptide(L)'
;MILAIIIGMGLVTMIPRIIPAYIVDLIHFPDWLNRWLNAIPYAALGALIFPGILSVRPEHPHIGIIGGLVAIILAYVGLNVILVVIGAIAAVFVLSL
;
A
#
# COMPACT_ATOMS: atom_id res chain seq x y z
N MET A 1 32.56 11.94 -4.14
CA MET A 1 31.65 12.11 -2.99
C MET A 1 30.30 11.45 -3.22
N ILE A 2 29.59 11.77 -4.32
CA ILE A 2 28.28 11.18 -4.66
C ILE A 2 28.34 9.64 -4.79
N LEU A 3 29.37 9.09 -5.43
CA LEU A 3 29.51 7.64 -5.61
C LEU A 3 29.60 6.88 -4.27
N ALA A 4 30.32 7.43 -3.29
CA ALA A 4 30.44 6.84 -1.95
C ALA A 4 29.10 6.87 -1.19
N ILE A 5 28.29 7.92 -1.38
CA ILE A 5 26.95 8.02 -0.78
C ILE A 5 26.01 7.00 -1.43
N ILE A 6 26.05 6.82 -2.75
CA ILE A 6 25.23 5.83 -3.45
C ILE A 6 25.57 4.42 -2.97
N ILE A 7 26.86 4.09 -2.92
CA ILE A 7 27.32 2.78 -2.42
C ILE A 7 26.95 2.60 -0.94
N GLY A 8 27.13 3.62 -0.12
CA GLY A 8 26.77 3.60 1.30
C GLY A 8 25.27 3.40 1.54
N MET A 9 24.41 4.14 0.83
CA MET A 9 22.95 3.97 0.93
C MET A 9 22.51 2.60 0.43
N GLY A 10 23.10 2.10 -0.66
CA GLY A 10 22.84 0.77 -1.18
C GLY A 10 23.15 -0.32 -0.16
N LEU A 11 24.32 -0.24 0.51
CA LEU A 11 24.68 -1.20 1.57
C LEU A 11 23.70 -1.13 2.74
N VAL A 12 23.39 0.06 3.25
CA VAL A 12 22.52 0.23 4.43
C VAL A 12 21.07 -0.18 4.15
N THR A 13 20.59 -0.11 2.91
CA THR A 13 19.24 -0.58 2.55
C THR A 13 19.21 -2.06 2.18
N MET A 14 20.23 -2.56 1.48
CA MET A 14 20.25 -3.92 0.99
C MET A 14 20.58 -4.93 2.10
N ILE A 15 21.52 -4.62 3.00
CA ILE A 15 21.93 -5.51 4.09
C ILE A 15 20.73 -5.88 4.98
N PRO A 16 19.95 -4.92 5.53
CA PRO A 16 18.78 -5.25 6.36
C PRO A 16 17.62 -5.86 5.58
N ARG A 17 17.60 -5.78 4.24
CA ARG A 17 16.53 -6.37 3.40
C ARG A 17 16.82 -7.82 3.05
N ILE A 18 18.09 -8.13 2.77
CA ILE A 18 18.56 -9.47 2.45
C ILE A 18 18.57 -10.35 3.70
N ILE A 19 19.04 -9.83 4.84
CA ILE A 19 19.15 -10.62 6.08
C ILE A 19 17.82 -11.30 6.48
N PRO A 20 16.67 -10.59 6.59
CA PRO A 20 15.39 -11.21 6.88
C PRO A 20 14.94 -12.17 5.79
N ALA A 21 15.16 -11.84 4.52
CA ALA A 21 14.74 -12.68 3.40
C ALA A 21 15.39 -14.07 3.46
N TYR A 22 16.65 -14.18 3.91
CA TYR A 22 17.32 -15.47 4.05
C TYR A 22 17.07 -16.14 5.41
N ILE A 23 16.91 -15.36 6.49
CA ILE A 23 16.73 -15.92 7.84
C ILE A 23 15.30 -16.43 8.08
N VAL A 24 14.30 -15.79 7.50
CA VAL A 24 12.88 -16.14 7.70
C VAL A 24 12.57 -17.59 7.31
N ASP A 25 13.23 -18.11 6.29
CA ASP A 25 13.07 -19.51 5.86
C ASP A 25 13.76 -20.53 6.80
N LEU A 26 14.75 -20.09 7.59
CA LEU A 26 15.47 -20.94 8.54
C LEU A 26 14.79 -21.00 9.92
N ILE A 27 13.91 -20.05 10.24
CA ILE A 27 13.23 -19.95 11.52
C ILE A 27 11.80 -20.47 11.40
N HIS A 28 11.51 -21.59 12.07
CA HIS A 28 10.12 -22.05 12.22
C HIS A 28 9.41 -21.17 13.24
N PHE A 29 8.68 -20.16 12.76
CA PHE A 29 7.83 -19.34 13.62
C PHE A 29 6.68 -20.19 14.18
N PRO A 30 6.29 -20.01 15.45
CA PRO A 30 5.09 -20.66 15.99
C PRO A 30 3.85 -20.21 15.23
N ASP A 31 2.85 -21.09 15.09
CA ASP A 31 1.66 -20.84 14.26
C ASP A 31 0.87 -19.57 14.61
N TRP A 32 0.91 -19.15 15.87
CA TRP A 32 0.33 -17.87 16.31
C TRP A 32 1.06 -16.69 15.67
N LEU A 33 2.40 -16.68 15.71
CA LEU A 33 3.19 -15.57 15.20
C LEU A 33 3.11 -15.51 13.67
N ASN A 34 3.14 -16.66 12.99
CA ASN A 34 2.98 -16.68 11.53
C ASN A 34 1.62 -16.10 11.10
N ARG A 35 0.53 -16.43 11.82
CA ARG A 35 -0.80 -15.83 11.57
C ARG A 35 -0.80 -14.31 11.78
N TRP A 36 -0.11 -13.82 12.81
CA TRP A 36 0.04 -12.38 13.06
C TRP A 36 0.87 -11.68 11.97
N LEU A 37 2.02 -12.24 11.59
CA LEU A 37 2.90 -11.69 10.55
C LEU A 37 2.17 -11.56 9.20
N ASN A 38 1.35 -12.55 8.84
CA ASN A 38 0.54 -12.50 7.62
C ASN A 38 -0.53 -11.41 7.63
N ALA A 39 -0.96 -10.93 8.81
CA ALA A 39 -1.91 -9.83 8.93
C ALA A 39 -1.26 -8.44 8.81
N ILE A 40 0.06 -8.33 9.06
CA ILE A 40 0.79 -7.05 9.04
C ILE A 40 0.70 -6.35 7.67
N PRO A 41 0.93 -7.01 6.51
CA PRO A 41 0.84 -6.35 5.21
C PRO A 41 -0.54 -5.75 4.94
N TYR A 42 -1.61 -6.50 5.26
CA TYR A 42 -2.98 -6.03 5.07
C TYR A 42 -3.31 -4.86 6.02
N ALA A 43 -2.86 -4.93 7.28
CA ALA A 43 -3.03 -3.84 8.23
C ALA A 43 -2.27 -2.58 7.79
N ALA A 44 -1.03 -2.73 7.31
CA ALA A 44 -0.22 -1.62 6.80
C ALA A 44 -0.84 -0.98 5.55
N LEU A 45 -1.28 -1.79 4.58
CA LEU A 45 -1.98 -1.29 3.40
C LEU A 45 -3.27 -0.55 3.78
N GLY A 46 -4.08 -1.11 4.68
CA GLY A 46 -5.29 -0.46 5.18
C GLY A 46 -4.98 0.87 5.89
N ALA A 47 -3.98 0.87 6.77
CA ALA A 47 -3.55 2.06 7.52
C ALA A 47 -2.96 3.15 6.63
N LEU A 48 -2.43 2.83 5.45
CA LEU A 48 -1.93 3.80 4.48
C LEU A 48 -3.03 4.28 3.52
N ILE A 49 -3.87 3.37 3.03
CA ILE A 49 -4.89 3.67 2.02
C ILE A 49 -6.07 4.42 2.63
N PHE A 50 -6.56 4.01 3.79
CA PHE A 50 -7.75 4.60 4.41
C PHE A 50 -7.60 6.11 4.71
N PRO A 51 -6.52 6.58 5.38
CA PRO A 51 -6.32 8.02 5.53
C PRO A 51 -6.06 8.70 4.19
N GLY A 52 -5.39 8.03 3.24
CA GLY A 52 -5.18 8.56 1.89
C GLY A 52 -6.49 8.89 1.15
N ILE A 53 -7.54 8.09 1.36
CA ILE A 53 -8.89 8.33 0.84
C ILE A 53 -9.53 9.56 1.51
N LEU A 54 -9.41 9.68 2.83
CA LEU A 54 -10.00 10.78 3.59
C LEU A 54 -9.28 12.12 3.37
N SER A 55 -7.98 12.10 3.05
CA SER A 55 -7.16 13.29 2.88
C SER A 55 -7.18 13.88 1.46
N VAL A 56 -7.97 13.33 0.53
CA VAL A 56 -8.03 13.80 -0.88
C VAL A 56 -8.43 15.27 -0.96
N ARG A 57 -9.52 15.66 -0.26
CA ARG A 57 -9.96 17.05 -0.11
C ARG A 57 -10.37 17.31 1.34
N PRO A 58 -9.56 18.02 2.13
CA PRO A 58 -9.81 18.21 3.56
C PRO A 58 -11.16 18.86 3.87
N GLU A 59 -11.64 19.76 3.01
CA GLU A 59 -12.92 20.46 3.19
C GLU A 59 -14.13 19.58 2.82
N HIS A 60 -13.93 18.57 1.98
CA HIS A 60 -14.98 17.74 1.39
C HIS A 60 -14.59 16.25 1.36
N PRO A 61 -14.52 15.59 2.54
CA PRO A 61 -14.10 14.18 2.65
C PRO A 61 -15.04 13.19 1.95
N HIS A 62 -16.29 13.61 1.67
CA HIS A 62 -17.26 12.80 0.93
C HIS A 62 -16.76 12.43 -0.48
N ILE A 63 -15.99 13.30 -1.14
CA ILE A 63 -15.43 13.04 -2.48
C ILE A 63 -14.46 11.87 -2.44
N GLY A 64 -13.59 11.87 -1.43
CA GLY A 64 -12.64 10.77 -1.19
C GLY A 64 -13.38 9.47 -0.92
N ILE A 65 -14.34 9.48 0.01
CA ILE A 65 -15.14 8.29 0.38
C ILE A 65 -15.84 7.70 -0.85
N ILE A 66 -16.47 8.53 -1.69
CA ILE A 66 -17.14 8.06 -2.91
C ILE A 66 -16.13 7.47 -3.90
N GLY A 67 -14.98 8.12 -4.10
CA GLY A 67 -13.90 7.58 -4.93
C GLY A 67 -13.38 6.21 -4.44
N GLY A 68 -13.22 6.07 -3.12
CA GLY A 68 -12.85 4.80 -2.47
C GLY A 68 -13.91 3.72 -2.66
N LEU A 69 -15.20 4.06 -2.50
CA LEU A 69 -16.32 3.16 -2.76
C LEU A 69 -16.36 2.69 -4.22
N VAL A 70 -16.16 3.61 -5.18
CA VAL A 70 -16.06 3.28 -6.60
C VAL A 70 -14.89 2.32 -6.86
N ALA A 71 -13.71 2.58 -6.27
CA ALA A 71 -12.56 1.69 -6.40
C ALA A 71 -12.86 0.28 -5.85
N ILE A 72 -13.53 0.18 -4.70
CA ILE A 72 -13.94 -1.11 -4.10
C ILE A 72 -14.91 -1.85 -5.02
N ILE A 73 -15.93 -1.18 -5.54
CA ILE A 73 -16.92 -1.78 -6.44
C ILE A 73 -16.26 -2.28 -7.72
N LEU A 74 -15.43 -1.45 -8.36
CA LEU A 74 -14.73 -1.82 -9.60
C LEU A 74 -13.75 -2.99 -9.37
N ALA A 75 -13.04 -3.00 -8.24
CA ALA A 75 -12.16 -4.11 -7.87
C ALA A 75 -12.95 -5.40 -7.61
N TYR A 76 -14.12 -5.31 -6.97
CA TYR A 76 -14.96 -6.48 -6.67
C TYR A 76 -15.52 -7.15 -7.93
N VAL A 77 -15.77 -6.37 -8.98
CA VAL A 77 -16.21 -6.88 -10.29
C VAL A 77 -15.09 -7.63 -11.04
N GLY A 78 -13.85 -7.62 -10.51
CA GLY A 78 -12.72 -8.35 -11.10
C GLY A 78 -12.08 -7.62 -12.28
N LEU A 79 -12.24 -6.30 -12.38
CA LEU A 79 -11.60 -5.48 -13.41
C LEU A 79 -10.08 -5.40 -13.18
N ASN A 80 -9.35 -5.22 -14.29
CA ASN A 80 -7.90 -4.99 -14.24
C ASN A 80 -7.58 -3.79 -13.35
N VAL A 81 -6.50 -3.88 -12.56
CA VAL A 81 -6.08 -2.82 -11.62
C VAL A 81 -5.98 -1.46 -12.30
N ILE A 82 -5.47 -1.40 -13.53
CA ILE A 82 -5.37 -0.17 -14.32
C ILE A 82 -6.76 0.46 -14.56
N LEU A 83 -7.76 -0.35 -14.90
CA LEU A 83 -9.12 0.13 -15.13
C LEU A 83 -9.78 0.60 -13.82
N VAL A 84 -9.54 -0.10 -12.72
CA VAL A 84 -10.01 0.31 -11.38
C VAL A 84 -9.44 1.69 -11.01
N VAL A 85 -8.13 1.88 -11.20
CA VAL A 85 -7.44 3.15 -10.92
C VAL A 85 -7.99 4.28 -11.77
N ILE A 86 -8.09 4.08 -13.09
CA ILE A 86 -8.62 5.11 -14.00
C ILE A 86 -10.08 5.43 -13.66
N GLY A 87 -10.91 4.43 -13.37
CA GLY A 87 -12.31 4.63 -13.00
C GLY A 87 -12.48 5.39 -11.69
N ALA A 88 -11.67 5.08 -10.68
CA ALA A 88 -11.67 5.81 -9.41
C ALA A 88 -11.21 7.26 -9.58
N ILE A 89 -10.15 7.51 -10.36
CA ILE A 89 -9.66 8.86 -10.67
C ILE A 89 -10.74 9.65 -11.41
N ALA A 90 -11.38 9.05 -12.41
CA ALA A 90 -12.45 9.70 -13.17
C ALA A 90 -13.64 10.05 -12.27
N ALA A 91 -14.06 9.16 -11.37
CA ALA A 91 -15.13 9.43 -10.41
C ALA A 91 -14.78 10.60 -9.49
N VAL A 92 -13.58 10.62 -8.91
CA VAL A 92 -13.11 11.72 -8.06
C VAL A 92 -13.02 13.02 -8.84
N PHE A 93 -12.57 12.98 -10.11
CA PHE A 93 -12.47 14.15 -10.97
C PHE A 93 -13.84 14.77 -11.26
N VAL A 94 -14.83 13.96 -11.64
CA VAL A 94 -16.20 14.45 -11.89
C VAL A 94 -16.84 15.01 -10.61
N LEU A 95 -16.57 14.42 -9.45
CA LEU A 95 -17.06 14.90 -8.15
C LEU A 95 -16.32 16.14 -7.63
N SER A 96 -15.13 16.43 -8.16
CA SER A 96 -14.31 17.57 -7.75
C SER A 96 -14.51 18.81 -8.62
N LEU A 97 -15.19 18.66 -9.76
CA LEU A 97 -15.60 19.75 -10.64
C LEU A 97 -16.70 20.59 -9.98
#